data_AF-A0A8C3G3P5-F1
#
_entry.id   AF-A0A8C3G3P5-F1
#
_cell.length_a   1.000
_cell.length_b   1.000
_cell.length_c   1.000
_cell.angle_alpha   90.00
_cell.angle_beta   90.00
_cell.angle_gamma   90.00
#
_symmetry.space_group_name_H-M   'P 1'
#
loop_
_entity.id
_entity.type
_entity.pdbx_description
1 polymer ?
#
loop_
_entity_poly.entity_id
_entity_poly.type
_entity_poly.pdbx_seq_one_letter_code
_entity_poly.pdbx_strand_id
1 'polypeptide(L)'
;MTGRSREEEGEEGEREVEEEEWEEGEGEVEEEDEEQEDEPTSNGKSTVINAMLRDRVLPSGIGHTTNCFLRVEGTDGDEAYLTTEGSNDRRSVTTVNQLAHALHMDPTLDSGSLVKVMWPKSRCALLRDDLVLMDSPGTDVTLELDSWIDKFCLDADVFVLVGNAESTLMNTEKLFFHKVSERISKPNIFILHNRWDASVSEPEYIEEVRKQHLDRCVSFLAEELKVVGLDEAPGRIFFVSAKEVLSSRMQRAQGMPETGGALAEGFHERLREFQMFERTFEEVRKAHSLTSSLPLF
;
A
#
# COMPACT_ATOMS: atom_id res chain seq x y z
N MET A 1 -48.12 85.03 -4.38
CA MET A 1 -48.97 84.90 -3.19
C MET A 1 -48.51 83.62 -2.47
N THR A 2 -47.58 83.72 -1.50
CA THR A 2 -47.83 83.81 -0.03
C THR A 2 -48.62 82.59 0.49
N GLY A 3 -48.18 81.79 1.47
CA GLY A 3 -47.04 81.85 2.40
C GLY A 3 -46.92 80.59 3.29
N ARG A 4 -46.03 80.70 4.30
CA ARG A 4 -45.63 79.84 5.46
C ARG A 4 -46.73 78.95 6.09
N SER A 5 -46.47 77.82 6.78
CA SER A 5 -45.63 77.56 8.00
C SER A 5 -45.48 76.01 8.19
N ARG A 6 -44.35 75.44 8.70
CA ARG A 6 -44.01 75.03 10.11
C ARG A 6 -45.06 74.08 10.73
N GLU A 7 -44.81 72.94 11.40
CA GLU A 7 -43.78 72.38 12.31
C GLU A 7 -44.24 70.89 12.58
N GLU A 8 -43.42 69.84 12.76
CA GLU A 8 -43.06 69.16 14.03
C GLU A 8 -42.60 67.71 13.66
N GLU A 9 -41.41 67.27 14.07
CA GLU A 9 -41.13 66.21 15.09
C GLU A 9 -41.53 64.78 14.65
N GLY A 10 -40.70 63.74 14.62
CA GLY A 10 -39.42 63.50 15.29
C GLY A 10 -39.57 62.39 16.35
N GLU A 11 -39.91 61.16 15.95
CA GLU A 11 -39.80 59.97 16.82
C GLU A 11 -39.20 58.80 16.04
N GLU A 12 -37.93 58.52 16.33
CA GLU A 12 -37.20 57.33 15.91
C GLU A 12 -37.69 56.13 16.74
N GLY A 13 -38.18 55.10 16.05
CA GLY A 13 -38.59 53.85 16.67
C GLY A 13 -37.40 53.05 17.18
N GLU A 14 -37.47 52.71 18.47
CA GLU A 14 -36.69 51.67 19.12
C GLU A 14 -36.76 50.37 18.31
N ARG A 15 -35.61 49.85 17.88
CA ARG A 15 -35.46 48.43 17.51
C ARG A 15 -34.55 47.79 18.53
N GLU A 16 -35.14 46.86 19.27
CA GLU A 16 -34.48 45.88 20.11
C GLU A 16 -33.40 45.17 19.29
N VAL A 17 -32.18 45.17 19.84
CA VAL A 17 -31.08 44.32 19.38
C VAL A 17 -31.27 42.99 20.09
N GLU A 18 -31.79 41.99 19.39
CA GLU A 18 -31.71 40.61 19.83
C GLU A 18 -30.24 40.18 19.72
N GLU A 19 -29.59 40.02 20.88
CA GLU A 19 -28.29 39.34 21.00
C GLU A 19 -28.54 37.84 20.76
N GLU A 20 -28.25 37.36 19.56
CA GLU A 20 -28.15 35.92 19.28
C GLU A 20 -26.89 35.38 19.96
N GLU A 21 -27.10 34.66 21.08
CA GLU A 21 -26.10 33.79 21.70
C GLU A 21 -25.71 32.69 20.71
N TRP A 22 -24.46 32.73 20.24
CA TRP A 22 -23.85 31.63 19.52
C TRP A 22 -23.46 30.56 20.54
N GLU A 23 -24.31 29.55 20.72
CA GLU A 23 -23.90 28.27 21.30
C GLU A 23 -22.89 27.62 20.34
N GLU A 24 -21.61 27.62 20.71
CA GLU A 24 -20.58 26.79 20.08
C GLU A 24 -20.96 25.31 20.33
N GLY A 25 -21.75 24.75 19.41
CA GLY A 25 -21.89 23.33 19.28
C GLY A 25 -20.52 22.74 18.97
N GLU A 26 -20.01 21.91 19.88
CA GLU A 26 -18.93 20.96 19.62
C GLU A 26 -19.40 20.04 18.48
N GLY A 27 -19.19 20.48 17.25
CA GLY A 27 -19.31 19.63 16.08
C GLY A 27 -18.18 18.61 16.15
N GLU A 28 -18.53 17.37 16.49
CA GLU A 28 -17.76 16.22 16.06
C GLU A 28 -17.64 16.34 14.55
N VAL A 29 -16.46 16.74 14.08
CA VAL A 29 -16.09 16.62 12.67
C VAL A 29 -16.02 15.11 12.44
N GLU A 30 -17.11 14.54 11.93
CA GLU A 30 -17.03 13.27 11.23
C GLU A 30 -16.04 13.51 10.08
N GLU A 31 -14.80 13.07 10.27
CA GLU A 31 -13.80 13.02 9.22
C GLU A 31 -14.34 12.06 8.16
N GLU A 32 -15.01 12.63 7.15
CA GLU A 32 -15.24 11.92 5.89
C GLU A 32 -13.86 11.57 5.35
N ASP A 33 -13.46 10.31 5.53
CA ASP A 33 -12.37 9.67 4.81
C ASP A 33 -12.67 9.87 3.31
N GLU A 34 -12.20 10.97 2.72
CA GLU A 34 -12.17 11.14 1.27
C GLU A 34 -11.58 9.84 0.72
N GLU A 35 -12.37 9.08 -0.05
CA GLU A 35 -11.92 7.90 -0.75
C GLU A 35 -10.80 8.34 -1.69
N GLN A 36 -9.57 8.29 -1.17
CA GLN A 36 -8.36 8.66 -1.86
C GLN A 36 -8.24 7.68 -3.03
N GLU A 37 -8.68 8.11 -4.21
CA GLU A 37 -8.62 7.29 -5.42
C GLU A 37 -7.14 6.90 -5.62
N ASP A 38 -6.87 5.59 -5.70
CA ASP A 38 -5.55 5.07 -6.05
C ASP A 38 -5.17 5.55 -7.47
N GLU A 39 -3.90 5.93 -7.66
CA GLU A 39 -3.41 6.38 -8.96
C GLU A 39 -3.57 5.27 -10.02
N PRO A 40 -4.20 5.54 -11.19
CA PRO A 40 -4.28 4.59 -12.29
C PRO A 40 -2.90 4.17 -12.86
N THR A 41 -1.80 4.77 -12.39
CA THR A 41 -0.44 4.59 -12.91
C THR A 41 0.52 3.82 -12.01
N SER A 42 0.15 3.49 -10.76
CA SER A 42 1.00 2.70 -9.86
C SER A 42 0.60 1.21 -9.86
N ASN A 43 1.58 0.30 -9.83
CA ASN A 43 1.33 -1.15 -9.71
C ASN A 43 0.66 -1.53 -8.36
N GLY A 44 0.64 -0.62 -7.37
CA GLY A 44 -0.06 -0.81 -6.09
C GLY A 44 0.72 -1.58 -5.02
N LYS A 45 2.06 -1.43 -4.97
CA LYS A 45 2.92 -2.07 -3.96
C LYS A 45 2.49 -1.73 -2.53
N SER A 46 2.33 -0.44 -2.23
CA SER A 46 1.90 0.04 -0.91
C SER A 46 0.48 -0.45 -0.58
N THR A 47 -0.43 -0.52 -1.56
CA THR A 47 -1.78 -1.07 -1.40
C THR A 47 -1.74 -2.57 -1.07
N VAL A 48 -0.84 -3.35 -1.69
CA VAL A 48 -0.64 -4.78 -1.33
C VAL A 48 -0.17 -4.92 0.12
N ILE A 49 0.80 -4.11 0.54
CA ILE A 49 1.30 -4.12 1.93
C ILE A 49 0.17 -3.76 2.91
N ASN A 50 -0.56 -2.68 2.65
CA ASN A 50 -1.72 -2.27 3.46
C ASN A 50 -2.78 -3.38 3.52
N ALA A 51 -3.09 -4.01 2.38
CA ALA A 51 -4.02 -5.13 2.32
C ALA A 51 -3.56 -6.27 3.25
N MET A 52 -2.28 -6.70 3.18
CA MET A 52 -1.71 -7.71 4.08
C MET A 52 -1.81 -7.29 5.55
N LEU A 53 -1.48 -6.03 5.86
CA LEU A 53 -1.52 -5.48 7.21
C LEU A 53 -2.93 -5.24 7.74
N ARG A 54 -3.94 -5.27 6.86
CA ARG A 54 -5.37 -5.05 7.13
C ARG A 54 -5.71 -3.63 7.57
N ASP A 55 -4.83 -2.68 7.24
CA ASP A 55 -4.95 -1.29 7.65
C ASP A 55 -4.20 -0.39 6.66
N ARG A 56 -4.53 0.89 6.62
CA ARG A 56 -3.79 1.89 5.86
C ARG A 56 -2.56 2.28 6.68
N VAL A 57 -1.42 1.63 6.41
CA VAL A 57 -0.16 1.86 7.12
C VAL A 57 0.78 2.73 6.28
N LEU A 58 0.85 2.46 4.99
CA LEU A 58 1.63 3.21 4.01
C LEU A 58 0.72 4.13 3.18
N PRO A 59 1.23 5.27 2.68
CA PRO A 59 0.50 6.08 1.71
C PRO A 59 0.22 5.28 0.45
N SER A 60 -1.05 5.22 0.04
CA SER A 60 -1.51 4.56 -1.18
C SER A 60 -2.66 5.39 -1.74
N GLY A 61 -2.39 6.17 -2.78
CA GLY A 61 -3.32 7.15 -3.36
C GLY A 61 -2.68 7.96 -4.50
N ILE A 62 -3.48 8.69 -5.29
CA ILE A 62 -3.00 9.58 -6.36
C ILE A 62 -1.93 10.56 -5.85
N GLY A 63 -0.82 10.70 -6.59
CA GLY A 63 0.27 11.63 -6.24
C GLY A 63 1.20 11.14 -5.12
N HIS A 64 0.88 10.02 -4.45
CA HIS A 64 1.76 9.38 -3.48
C HIS A 64 2.65 8.36 -4.17
N THR A 65 3.64 8.84 -4.92
CA THR A 65 4.71 7.99 -5.44
C THR A 65 5.77 7.81 -4.36
N THR A 66 5.96 6.58 -3.90
CA THR A 66 7.03 6.21 -2.96
C THR A 66 8.38 6.55 -3.60
N ASN A 67 9.05 7.59 -3.08
CA ASN A 67 10.30 8.11 -3.60
C ASN A 67 11.55 7.54 -2.90
N CYS A 68 11.36 6.81 -1.80
CA CYS A 68 12.40 6.20 -0.96
C CYS A 68 11.94 4.82 -0.48
N PHE A 69 12.81 4.02 0.13
CA PHE A 69 12.40 2.74 0.71
C PHE A 69 11.62 2.96 2.00
N LEU A 70 10.45 2.32 2.11
CA LEU A 70 9.66 2.30 3.35
C LEU A 70 9.70 0.91 3.94
N ARG A 71 10.20 0.78 5.16
CA ARG A 71 10.32 -0.48 5.88
C ARG A 71 9.34 -0.50 7.05
N VAL A 72 8.33 -1.36 6.99
CA VAL A 72 7.33 -1.54 8.04
C VAL A 72 7.79 -2.63 9.00
N GLU A 73 7.89 -2.28 10.29
CA GLU A 73 8.28 -3.19 11.37
C GLU A 73 7.29 -3.12 12.54
N GLY A 74 7.16 -4.22 13.28
CA GLY A 74 6.36 -4.25 14.50
C GLY A 74 7.05 -3.55 15.68
N THR A 75 6.33 -2.68 16.39
CA THR A 75 6.75 -2.17 17.71
C THR A 75 5.86 -2.71 18.83
N ASP A 76 6.43 -2.89 20.02
CA ASP A 76 5.70 -3.30 21.22
C ASP A 76 4.95 -2.11 21.87
N GLY A 77 5.23 -0.88 21.43
CA GLY A 77 4.48 0.31 21.84
C GLY A 77 3.10 0.39 21.19
N ASP A 78 2.22 1.20 21.79
CA ASP A 78 0.82 1.35 21.35
C ASP A 78 0.63 2.39 20.23
N GLU A 79 1.66 3.21 19.97
CA GLU A 79 1.65 4.29 18.99
C GLU A 79 2.59 4.02 17.81
N ALA A 80 2.13 4.40 16.61
CA ALA A 80 2.94 4.33 15.39
C ALA A 80 3.89 5.54 15.29
N TYR A 81 5.09 5.31 14.77
CA TYR A 81 6.07 6.38 14.56
C TYR A 81 7.05 6.06 13.43
N LEU A 82 7.72 7.10 12.94
CA LEU A 82 8.77 7.01 11.93
C LEU A 82 10.14 7.21 12.53
N THR A 83 11.12 6.54 11.93
CA THR A 83 12.54 6.83 12.09
C THR A 83 13.22 6.83 10.73
N THR A 84 14.24 7.66 10.56
CA THR A 84 15.07 7.70 9.34
C THR A 84 16.42 7.04 9.62
N GLU A 85 17.09 6.55 8.57
CA GLU A 85 18.46 6.04 8.72
C GLU A 85 19.39 7.08 9.34
N GLY A 86 20.16 6.67 10.35
CA GLY A 86 21.13 7.53 11.02
C GLY A 86 20.54 8.51 12.04
N SER A 87 19.21 8.56 12.22
CA SER A 87 18.57 9.32 13.30
C SER A 87 17.77 8.42 14.23
N ASN A 88 17.83 8.71 15.54
CA ASN A 88 16.97 8.11 16.55
C ASN A 88 15.71 8.96 16.83
N ASP A 89 15.52 10.05 16.08
CA ASP A 89 14.38 10.93 16.25
C ASP A 89 13.11 10.21 15.82
N ARG A 90 12.17 10.10 16.76
CA ARG A 90 10.86 9.50 16.52
C ARG A 90 9.90 10.60 16.10
N ARG A 91 9.38 10.50 14.88
CA ARG A 91 8.26 11.35 14.44
C ARG A 91 6.98 10.56 14.64
N SER A 92 6.10 11.01 15.53
CA SER A 92 4.79 10.37 15.71
C SER A 92 4.00 10.45 14.41
N VAL A 93 3.28 9.38 14.10
CA VAL A 93 2.37 9.32 12.96
C VAL A 93 1.01 8.89 13.48
N THR A 94 0.06 9.82 13.47
CA THR A 94 -1.33 9.49 13.83
C THR A 94 -2.13 9.10 12.60
N THR A 95 -1.79 9.61 11.41
CA THR A 95 -2.49 9.31 10.15
C THR A 95 -1.52 9.09 8.98
N VAL A 96 -1.97 8.33 7.98
CA VAL A 96 -1.20 8.09 6.74
C VAL A 96 -0.93 9.38 5.97
N ASN A 97 -1.83 10.36 6.04
CA ASN A 97 -1.63 11.66 5.40
C ASN A 97 -0.45 12.43 6.01
N GLN A 98 -0.25 12.35 7.33
CA GLN A 98 0.92 12.92 7.98
C GLN A 98 2.21 12.21 7.53
N LEU A 99 2.17 10.89 7.37
CA LEU A 99 3.28 10.11 6.82
C LEU A 99 3.61 10.55 5.40
N ALA A 100 2.61 10.64 4.52
CA ALA A 100 2.78 11.08 3.14
C ALA A 100 3.39 12.48 3.05
N HIS A 101 2.87 13.42 3.85
CA HIS A 101 3.37 14.79 3.92
C HIS A 101 4.80 14.85 4.48
N ALA A 102 5.10 14.08 5.52
CA ALA A 102 6.44 14.02 6.11
C ALA A 102 7.49 13.46 5.14
N LEU A 103 7.13 12.49 4.31
CA LEU A 103 7.99 11.94 3.26
C LEU A 103 8.20 12.94 2.12
N HIS A 104 7.13 13.64 1.71
CA HIS A 104 7.19 14.58 0.59
C HIS A 104 7.95 15.88 0.92
N MET A 105 7.84 16.36 2.16
CA MET A 105 8.44 17.63 2.60
C MET A 105 9.88 17.51 3.10
N ASP A 106 10.44 16.31 3.22
CA ASP A 106 11.81 16.12 3.68
C ASP A 106 12.79 16.10 2.49
N PRO A 107 13.50 17.21 2.21
CA PRO A 107 14.39 17.31 1.05
C PRO A 107 15.64 16.43 1.17
N THR A 108 15.84 15.79 2.33
CA THR A 108 16.97 14.88 2.56
C THR A 108 16.68 13.46 2.12
N LEU A 109 15.41 13.12 1.84
CA LEU A 109 15.01 11.80 1.38
C LEU A 109 15.13 11.69 -0.15
N ASP A 110 15.95 10.74 -0.59
CA ASP A 110 16.13 10.35 -1.98
C ASP A 110 15.79 8.86 -2.22
N SER A 111 15.98 8.38 -3.44
CA SER A 111 15.69 7.00 -3.82
C SER A 111 16.57 5.94 -3.13
N GLY A 112 17.70 6.34 -2.54
CA GLY A 112 18.55 5.47 -1.72
C GLY A 112 18.29 5.55 -0.22
N SER A 113 17.36 6.40 0.20
CA SER A 113 17.01 6.62 1.60
C SER A 113 16.06 5.54 2.12
N LEU A 114 16.16 5.22 3.41
CA LEU A 114 15.28 4.28 4.10
C LEU A 114 14.56 4.97 5.24
N VAL A 115 13.23 4.89 5.22
CA VAL A 115 12.36 5.31 6.31
C VAL A 115 11.74 4.07 6.93
N LYS A 116 11.83 3.95 8.25
CA LYS A 116 11.21 2.87 9.01
C LYS A 116 9.89 3.33 9.59
N VAL A 117 8.82 2.64 9.26
CA VAL A 117 7.48 2.81 9.81
C VAL A 117 7.31 1.77 10.92
N MET A 118 7.35 2.22 12.17
CA MET A 118 7.17 1.36 13.33
C MET A 118 5.69 1.29 13.67
N TRP A 119 5.08 0.13 13.48
CA TRP A 119 3.63 -0.07 13.61
C TRP A 119 3.29 -0.97 14.82
N PRO A 120 2.29 -0.63 15.64
CA PRO A 120 1.95 -1.41 16.83
C PRO A 120 1.59 -2.86 16.50
N LYS A 121 2.30 -3.80 17.12
CA LYS A 121 2.06 -5.25 17.01
C LYS A 121 0.66 -5.67 17.49
N SER A 122 0.05 -4.88 18.37
CA SER A 122 -1.33 -5.07 18.83
C SER A 122 -2.36 -4.87 17.70
N ARG A 123 -2.03 -4.08 16.67
CA ARG A 123 -2.91 -3.76 15.53
C ARG A 123 -2.75 -4.72 14.35
N CYS A 124 -1.58 -5.35 14.19
CA CYS A 124 -1.33 -6.27 13.08
C CYS A 124 -0.66 -7.57 13.54
N ALA A 125 -1.38 -8.69 13.36
CA ALA A 125 -0.88 -10.01 13.74
C ALA A 125 0.39 -10.43 12.97
N LEU A 126 0.51 -10.06 11.69
CA LEU A 126 1.66 -10.42 10.86
C LEU A 126 2.97 -9.83 11.41
N LEU A 127 2.93 -8.60 11.93
CA LEU A 127 4.11 -7.93 12.50
C LEU A 127 4.55 -8.51 13.85
N ARG A 128 3.75 -9.40 14.47
CA ARG A 128 4.14 -10.14 15.68
C ARG A 128 5.08 -11.30 15.38
N ASP A 129 5.05 -11.82 14.16
CA ASP A 129 5.83 -13.00 13.75
C ASP A 129 7.17 -12.62 13.09
N ASP A 130 7.76 -11.52 13.56
CA ASP A 130 8.99 -10.88 13.08
C ASP A 130 8.99 -10.60 11.56
N LEU A 131 7.80 -10.40 10.98
CA LEU A 131 7.69 -9.99 9.59
C LEU A 131 8.09 -8.52 9.44
N VAL A 132 9.03 -8.28 8.52
CA VAL A 132 9.37 -6.95 8.03
C VAL A 132 8.90 -6.85 6.59
N LEU A 133 8.13 -5.81 6.27
CA LEU A 133 7.68 -5.53 4.90
C LEU A 133 8.42 -4.33 4.36
N MET A 134 8.86 -4.40 3.11
CA MET A 134 9.58 -3.30 2.47
C MET A 134 8.85 -2.88 1.19
N ASP A 135 8.47 -1.60 1.14
CA ASP A 135 8.04 -0.93 -0.07
C ASP A 135 9.24 -0.24 -0.70
N SER A 136 9.39 -0.38 -2.02
CA SER A 136 10.50 0.20 -2.77
C SER A 136 10.02 1.36 -3.64
N PRO A 137 10.93 2.26 -4.05
CA PRO A 137 10.67 3.16 -5.16
C PRO A 137 10.25 2.39 -6.43
N GLY A 138 9.63 3.09 -7.38
CA GLY A 138 9.39 2.54 -8.73
C GLY A 138 10.69 2.05 -9.37
N THR A 139 10.67 0.90 -10.03
CA THR A 139 11.86 0.24 -10.60
C THR A 139 12.51 0.98 -11.78
N ASP A 140 11.94 2.11 -12.20
CA ASP A 140 12.42 2.91 -13.35
C ASP A 140 13.76 3.62 -13.08
N VAL A 141 14.29 3.55 -11.85
CA VAL A 141 15.57 4.14 -11.44
C VAL A 141 16.71 3.12 -11.60
N THR A 142 17.09 2.84 -12.84
CA THR A 142 18.02 1.74 -13.19
C THR A 142 19.47 1.90 -12.70
N LEU A 143 19.93 3.13 -12.41
CA LEU A 143 21.33 3.40 -12.09
C LEU A 143 21.76 2.98 -10.68
N GLU A 144 20.82 2.80 -9.75
CA GLU A 144 21.12 2.52 -8.33
C GLU A 144 20.76 1.10 -7.90
N LEU A 145 20.25 0.26 -8.81
CA LEU A 145 19.70 -1.06 -8.47
C LEU A 145 20.69 -1.97 -7.72
N ASP A 146 21.97 -1.97 -8.10
CA ASP A 146 22.98 -2.79 -7.41
C ASP A 146 23.17 -2.34 -5.96
N SER A 147 23.25 -1.02 -5.74
CA SER A 147 23.37 -0.42 -4.41
C SER A 147 22.15 -0.76 -3.54
N TRP A 148 20.95 -0.70 -4.12
CA TRP A 148 19.73 -1.05 -3.40
C TRP A 148 19.69 -2.52 -3.00
N ILE A 149 20.08 -3.42 -3.91
CA ILE A 149 20.13 -4.86 -3.61
C ILE A 149 21.11 -5.13 -2.48
N ASP A 150 22.32 -4.57 -2.57
CA ASP A 150 23.36 -4.77 -1.57
C ASP A 150 22.97 -4.19 -0.20
N LYS A 151 22.25 -3.07 -0.17
CA LYS A 151 21.86 -2.38 1.07
C LYS A 151 20.59 -2.93 1.72
N PHE A 152 19.59 -3.34 0.92
CA PHE A 152 18.22 -3.56 1.41
C PHE A 152 17.66 -4.95 1.13
N CYS A 153 18.29 -5.76 0.28
CA CYS A 153 17.68 -7.01 -0.19
C CYS A 153 18.44 -8.27 0.23
N LEU A 154 19.71 -8.19 0.66
CA LEU A 154 20.53 -9.37 0.92
C LEU A 154 20.00 -10.26 2.07
N ASP A 155 19.25 -9.69 3.00
CA ASP A 155 18.62 -10.37 4.14
C ASP A 155 17.14 -10.72 3.91
N ALA A 156 16.60 -10.45 2.70
CA ALA A 156 15.20 -10.73 2.41
C ALA A 156 14.95 -12.22 2.19
N ASP A 157 14.02 -12.80 2.97
CA ASP A 157 13.59 -14.20 2.82
C ASP A 157 12.75 -14.43 1.55
N VAL A 158 11.95 -13.43 1.19
CA VAL A 158 10.94 -13.49 0.12
C VAL A 158 10.86 -12.16 -0.61
N PHE A 159 10.79 -12.22 -1.93
CA PHE A 159 10.56 -11.08 -2.80
C PHE A 159 9.19 -11.17 -3.47
N VAL A 160 8.50 -10.04 -3.59
CA VAL A 160 7.19 -9.96 -4.24
C VAL A 160 7.26 -8.91 -5.35
N LEU A 161 7.10 -9.36 -6.60
CA LEU A 161 6.96 -8.50 -7.76
C LEU A 161 5.48 -8.15 -7.94
N VAL A 162 5.12 -6.89 -7.72
CA VAL A 162 3.76 -6.40 -7.96
C VAL A 162 3.73 -5.74 -9.33
N GLY A 163 3.07 -6.40 -10.28
CA GLY A 163 2.85 -5.90 -11.64
C GLY A 163 1.41 -5.42 -11.83
N ASN A 164 1.20 -4.45 -12.71
CA ASN A 164 -0.14 -4.07 -13.15
C ASN A 164 -0.70 -5.12 -14.11
N ALA A 165 -1.87 -5.69 -13.83
CA ALA A 165 -2.54 -6.66 -14.69
C ALA A 165 -2.98 -6.09 -16.05
N GLU A 166 -3.18 -4.78 -16.15
CA GLU A 166 -3.55 -4.12 -17.41
C GLU A 166 -2.35 -3.98 -18.36
N SER A 167 -1.12 -4.27 -17.89
CA SER A 167 0.11 -4.19 -18.67
C SER A 167 0.94 -5.46 -18.57
N THR A 168 1.78 -5.71 -19.58
CA THR A 168 2.74 -6.81 -19.52
C THR A 168 3.91 -6.46 -18.63
N LEU A 169 4.45 -7.45 -17.92
CA LEU A 169 5.67 -7.31 -17.13
C LEU A 169 6.80 -6.69 -17.95
N MET A 170 7.34 -5.57 -17.48
CA MET A 170 8.34 -4.79 -18.19
C MET A 170 9.74 -5.37 -18.00
N ASN A 171 10.61 -5.17 -18.99
CA ASN A 171 12.02 -5.60 -18.90
C ASN A 171 12.77 -4.93 -17.74
N THR A 172 12.39 -3.71 -17.36
CA THR A 172 12.97 -3.00 -16.21
C THR A 172 12.69 -3.74 -14.90
N GLU A 173 11.45 -4.20 -14.71
CA GLU A 173 11.06 -5.01 -13.55
C GLU A 173 11.82 -6.34 -13.55
N LYS A 174 11.88 -7.02 -14.71
CA LYS A 174 12.66 -8.26 -14.85
C LYS A 174 14.15 -8.07 -14.52
N LEU A 175 14.74 -6.97 -14.98
CA LEU A 175 16.17 -6.67 -14.79
C LEU A 175 16.54 -6.61 -13.30
N PHE A 176 15.67 -6.02 -12.47
CA PHE A 176 15.88 -6.01 -11.02
C PHE A 176 16.01 -7.42 -10.46
N PHE A 177 15.09 -8.33 -10.82
CA PHE A 177 15.08 -9.70 -10.33
C PHE A 177 16.20 -10.57 -10.93
N HIS A 178 16.69 -10.27 -12.13
CA HIS A 178 17.93 -10.84 -12.64
C HIS A 178 19.11 -10.48 -11.73
N LYS A 179 19.27 -9.20 -11.37
CA LYS A 179 20.32 -8.75 -10.45
C LYS A 179 20.18 -9.36 -9.06
N VAL A 180 18.96 -9.48 -8.53
CA VAL A 180 18.71 -10.20 -7.27
C VAL A 180 19.17 -11.65 -7.37
N SER A 181 18.85 -12.35 -8.46
CA SER A 181 19.24 -13.75 -8.68
C SER A 181 20.74 -13.94 -8.91
N GLU A 182 21.48 -12.88 -9.27
CA GLU A 182 22.95 -12.89 -9.32
C GLU A 182 23.59 -12.74 -7.94
N ARG A 183 22.91 -12.08 -6.99
CA ARG A 183 23.43 -11.83 -5.63
C ARG A 183 22.96 -12.84 -4.60
N ILE A 184 21.74 -13.37 -4.77
CA ILE A 184 21.09 -14.28 -3.84
C ILE A 184 20.86 -15.60 -4.56
N SER A 185 21.30 -16.70 -3.96
CA SER A 185 21.09 -18.03 -4.54
C SER A 185 19.66 -18.49 -4.31
N LYS A 186 18.93 -18.74 -5.40
CA LYS A 186 17.53 -19.23 -5.38
C LYS A 186 16.60 -18.39 -4.48
N PRO A 187 16.45 -17.07 -4.74
CA PRO A 187 15.52 -16.24 -3.98
C PRO A 187 14.08 -16.75 -4.11
N ASN A 188 13.31 -16.68 -3.03
CA ASN A 188 11.87 -16.99 -3.07
C ASN A 188 11.13 -15.81 -3.70
N ILE A 189 10.68 -15.95 -4.95
CA ILE A 189 10.02 -14.87 -5.68
C ILE A 189 8.53 -15.21 -5.88
N PHE A 190 7.66 -14.26 -5.59
CA PHE A 190 6.25 -14.25 -5.93
C PHE A 190 5.95 -13.15 -6.95
N ILE A 191 4.94 -13.36 -7.80
CA ILE A 191 4.44 -12.36 -8.73
C ILE A 191 2.95 -12.14 -8.48
N LEU A 192 2.57 -10.90 -8.20
CA LEU A 192 1.19 -10.48 -8.07
C LEU A 192 0.83 -9.62 -9.28
N HIS A 193 -0.05 -10.13 -10.15
CA HIS A 193 -0.77 -9.31 -11.12
C HIS A 193 -1.91 -8.60 -10.39
N ASN A 194 -1.61 -7.41 -9.89
CA ASN A 194 -2.54 -6.57 -9.15
C ASN A 194 -3.46 -5.79 -10.11
N ARG A 195 -4.56 -5.23 -9.58
CA ARG A 195 -5.61 -4.54 -10.34
C ARG A 195 -6.39 -5.46 -11.29
N TRP A 196 -6.48 -6.75 -10.94
CA TRP A 196 -7.22 -7.73 -11.73
C TRP A 196 -8.75 -7.43 -11.80
N ASP A 197 -9.26 -6.57 -10.91
CA ASP A 197 -10.61 -6.02 -10.99
C ASP A 197 -10.87 -5.20 -12.26
N ALA A 198 -9.87 -4.46 -12.76
CA ALA A 198 -9.99 -3.66 -13.98
C ALA A 198 -10.12 -4.52 -15.26
N SER A 199 -9.50 -5.72 -15.25
CA SER A 199 -9.55 -6.67 -16.36
C SER A 199 -10.94 -7.29 -16.60
N VAL A 200 -11.87 -7.12 -15.65
CA VAL A 200 -13.26 -7.63 -15.75
C VAL A 200 -14.11 -6.84 -16.75
N SER A 201 -13.63 -5.67 -17.19
CA SER A 201 -14.32 -4.86 -18.21
C SER A 201 -14.43 -5.56 -19.59
N GLU A 202 -13.57 -6.55 -19.87
CA GLU A 202 -13.57 -7.35 -21.10
C GLU A 202 -13.62 -8.87 -20.81
N PRO A 203 -14.77 -9.41 -20.35
CA PRO A 203 -14.87 -10.78 -19.85
C PRO A 203 -14.63 -11.86 -20.93
N GLU A 204 -14.78 -11.52 -22.21
CA GLU A 204 -14.56 -12.44 -23.32
C GLU A 204 -13.09 -12.86 -23.49
N TYR A 205 -12.15 -12.03 -23.03
CA TYR A 205 -10.71 -12.28 -23.18
C TYR A 205 -9.98 -12.53 -21.86
N ILE A 206 -10.67 -12.42 -20.71
CA ILE A 206 -10.04 -12.48 -19.39
C ILE A 206 -9.25 -13.78 -19.15
N GLU A 207 -9.76 -14.92 -19.61
CA GLU A 207 -9.07 -16.21 -19.49
C GLU A 207 -7.82 -16.28 -20.38
N GLU A 208 -7.89 -15.73 -21.59
CA GLU A 208 -6.76 -15.70 -22.51
C GLU A 208 -5.66 -14.75 -22.02
N VAL A 209 -6.05 -13.58 -21.52
CA VAL A 209 -5.14 -12.61 -20.88
C VAL A 209 -4.49 -13.24 -19.65
N ARG A 210 -5.27 -13.87 -18.76
CA ARG A 210 -4.75 -14.59 -17.58
C ARG A 210 -3.72 -15.65 -17.97
N LYS A 211 -4.04 -16.46 -18.99
CA LYS A 211 -3.14 -17.49 -19.48
C LYS A 211 -1.86 -16.90 -20.04
N GLN A 212 -1.93 -15.83 -20.84
CA GLN A 212 -0.74 -15.18 -21.38
C GLN A 212 0.16 -14.59 -20.29
N HIS A 213 -0.42 -13.98 -19.25
CA HIS A 213 0.34 -13.50 -18.10
C HIS A 213 0.99 -14.65 -17.34
N LEU A 214 0.24 -15.73 -17.10
CA LEU A 214 0.75 -16.92 -16.41
C LEU A 214 1.92 -17.55 -17.17
N ASP A 215 1.75 -17.82 -18.47
CA ASP A 215 2.78 -18.45 -19.30
C ASP A 215 4.07 -17.61 -19.34
N ARG A 216 3.95 -16.27 -19.46
CA ARG A 216 5.10 -15.35 -19.43
C ARG A 216 5.81 -15.37 -18.07
N CYS A 217 5.05 -15.37 -16.98
CA CYS A 217 5.61 -15.35 -15.62
C CYS A 217 6.21 -16.72 -15.22
N VAL A 218 5.63 -17.83 -15.70
CA VAL A 218 6.22 -19.16 -15.55
C VAL A 218 7.56 -19.25 -16.26
N SER A 219 7.63 -18.83 -17.53
CA SER A 219 8.90 -18.78 -18.27
C SER A 219 9.93 -17.88 -17.57
N PHE A 220 9.50 -16.72 -17.09
CA PHE A 220 10.38 -15.81 -16.35
C PHE A 220 10.96 -16.47 -15.07
N LEU A 221 10.14 -17.07 -14.22
CA LEU A 221 10.60 -17.66 -12.96
C LEU A 221 11.41 -18.96 -13.17
N ALA A 222 10.97 -19.84 -14.08
CA ALA A 222 11.53 -21.18 -14.23
C ALA A 222 12.65 -21.28 -15.28
N GLU A 223 12.57 -20.50 -16.36
CA GLU A 223 13.51 -20.59 -17.48
C GLU A 223 14.52 -19.45 -17.49
N GLU A 224 14.06 -18.21 -17.27
CA GLU A 224 14.94 -17.02 -17.24
C GLU A 224 15.72 -16.94 -15.92
N LEU A 225 15.03 -16.89 -14.77
CA LEU A 225 15.65 -16.80 -13.45
C LEU A 225 16.11 -18.16 -12.90
N LYS A 226 15.43 -19.25 -13.26
CA LYS A 226 15.71 -20.62 -12.80
C LYS A 226 15.67 -20.78 -11.28
N VAL A 227 14.76 -20.07 -10.62
CA VAL A 227 14.61 -20.06 -9.16
C VAL A 227 13.63 -21.12 -8.65
N VAL A 228 12.76 -21.62 -9.54
CA VAL A 228 11.69 -22.58 -9.23
C VAL A 228 11.46 -23.52 -10.42
N GLY A 229 10.93 -24.73 -10.20
CA GLY A 229 10.59 -25.65 -11.27
C GLY A 229 9.36 -25.22 -12.08
N LEU A 230 9.22 -25.70 -13.32
CA LEU A 230 8.06 -25.40 -14.18
C LEU A 230 6.72 -25.78 -13.54
N ASP A 231 6.67 -26.92 -12.84
CA ASP A 231 5.44 -27.39 -12.18
C ASP A 231 5.11 -26.60 -10.91
N GLU A 232 6.10 -25.95 -10.30
CA GLU A 232 5.96 -25.19 -9.06
C GLU A 232 5.72 -23.69 -9.31
N ALA A 233 6.18 -23.16 -10.44
CA ALA A 233 6.09 -21.75 -10.80
C ALA A 233 4.65 -21.19 -10.78
N PRO A 234 3.61 -21.91 -11.26
CA PRO A 234 2.23 -21.43 -11.16
C PRO A 234 1.78 -21.16 -9.72
N GLY A 235 2.31 -21.89 -8.73
CA GLY A 235 2.03 -21.67 -7.31
C GLY A 235 2.65 -20.40 -6.73
N ARG A 236 3.42 -19.65 -7.51
CA ARG A 236 4.06 -18.37 -7.13
C ARG A 236 3.42 -17.15 -7.78
N ILE A 237 2.44 -17.34 -8.66
CA ILE A 237 1.85 -16.30 -9.50
C ILE A 237 0.37 -16.18 -9.16
N PHE A 238 -0.08 -14.97 -8.82
CA PHE A 238 -1.44 -14.71 -8.37
C PHE A 238 -2.04 -13.48 -9.07
N PHE A 239 -3.34 -13.54 -9.33
CA PHE A 239 -4.13 -12.48 -9.96
C PHE A 239 -5.08 -11.90 -8.91
N VAL A 240 -4.84 -10.65 -8.50
CA VAL A 240 -5.45 -10.08 -7.29
C VAL A 240 -5.92 -8.65 -7.50
N SER A 241 -6.79 -8.20 -6.60
CA SER A 241 -7.08 -6.78 -6.40
C SER A 241 -6.77 -6.39 -4.96
N ALA A 242 -5.62 -5.76 -4.74
CA ALA A 242 -5.23 -5.31 -3.41
C ALA A 242 -6.20 -4.24 -2.86
N LYS A 243 -6.76 -3.40 -3.74
CA LYS A 243 -7.74 -2.37 -3.39
C LYS A 243 -9.01 -2.99 -2.83
N GLU A 244 -9.59 -3.96 -3.54
CA GLU A 244 -10.78 -4.67 -3.06
C GLU A 244 -10.52 -5.37 -1.72
N VAL A 245 -9.37 -6.02 -1.57
CA VAL A 245 -8.99 -6.74 -0.35
C VAL A 245 -8.82 -5.79 0.83
N LEU A 246 -8.16 -4.65 0.63
CA LEU A 246 -7.98 -3.64 1.68
C LEU A 246 -9.33 -3.06 2.11
N SER A 247 -10.15 -2.58 1.16
CA SER A 247 -11.47 -2.01 1.45
C SER A 247 -12.37 -3.00 2.19
N SER A 248 -12.39 -4.25 1.72
CA SER A 248 -13.11 -5.37 2.34
C SER A 248 -12.69 -5.61 3.80
N ARG A 249 -11.39 -5.60 4.10
CA ARG A 249 -10.84 -5.78 5.45
C ARG A 249 -11.17 -4.60 6.37
N MET A 250 -11.07 -3.38 5.86
CA MET A 250 -11.39 -2.16 6.62
C MET A 250 -12.88 -2.12 7.00
N GLN A 251 -13.77 -2.36 6.04
CA GLN A 251 -15.22 -2.43 6.30
C GLN A 251 -15.56 -3.50 7.33
N ARG A 252 -14.96 -4.69 7.20
CA ARG A 252 -15.16 -5.76 8.17
C ARG A 252 -14.68 -5.39 9.58
N ALA A 253 -13.59 -4.63 9.71
CA ALA A 253 -13.12 -4.13 11.00
C ALA A 253 -14.11 -3.15 11.64
N GLN A 254 -14.84 -2.39 10.82
CA GLN A 254 -15.92 -1.49 11.24
C GLN A 254 -17.28 -2.20 11.44
N GLY A 255 -17.33 -3.54 11.30
CA GLY A 255 -18.56 -4.31 11.43
C GLY A 255 -19.51 -4.25 10.22
N MET A 256 -19.05 -3.68 9.10
CA MET A 256 -19.80 -3.63 7.84
C MET A 256 -19.63 -4.92 7.02
N PRO A 257 -20.54 -5.21 6.06
CA PRO A 257 -20.41 -6.36 5.18
C PRO A 257 -19.17 -6.30 4.29
N GLU A 258 -18.46 -7.44 4.18
CA GLU A 258 -17.21 -7.59 3.42
C GLU A 258 -17.38 -7.31 1.90
N THR A 259 -18.62 -7.41 1.40
CA THR A 259 -18.98 -7.15 0.00
C THR A 259 -18.95 -5.68 -0.39
N GLY A 260 -18.92 -4.75 0.56
CA GLY A 260 -18.85 -3.32 0.24
C GLY A 260 -17.51 -2.90 -0.37
N GLY A 261 -16.49 -3.77 -0.33
CA GLY A 261 -15.19 -3.55 -0.97
C GLY A 261 -15.11 -4.05 -2.42
N ALA A 262 -16.18 -4.66 -2.95
CA ALA A 262 -16.20 -5.18 -4.31
C ALA A 262 -16.26 -4.04 -5.34
N LEU A 263 -15.32 -4.05 -6.30
CA LEU A 263 -15.26 -3.09 -7.40
C LEU A 263 -15.80 -3.67 -8.71
N ALA A 264 -15.74 -5.00 -8.86
CA ALA A 264 -16.24 -5.70 -10.04
C ALA A 264 -16.81 -7.08 -9.70
N GLU A 265 -17.52 -7.69 -10.66
CA GLU A 265 -17.92 -9.10 -10.56
C GLU A 265 -16.69 -10.00 -10.35
N GLY A 266 -16.85 -11.11 -9.63
CA GLY A 266 -15.74 -12.02 -9.29
C GLY A 266 -14.91 -11.61 -8.07
N PHE A 267 -15.34 -10.61 -7.28
CA PHE A 267 -14.67 -10.17 -6.04
C PHE A 267 -14.26 -11.34 -5.11
N HIS A 268 -15.16 -12.30 -4.87
CA HIS A 268 -14.88 -13.43 -3.97
C HIS A 268 -13.74 -14.33 -4.49
N GLU A 269 -13.60 -14.46 -5.81
CA GLU A 269 -12.51 -15.23 -6.42
C GLU A 269 -11.18 -14.51 -6.22
N ARG A 270 -11.14 -13.20 -6.48
CA ARG A 270 -9.94 -12.37 -6.26
C ARG A 270 -9.54 -12.31 -4.78
N LEU A 271 -10.51 -12.20 -3.86
CA LEU A 271 -10.27 -12.26 -2.42
C LEU A 271 -9.69 -13.61 -2.01
N ARG A 272 -10.25 -14.71 -2.53
CA ARG A 272 -9.74 -16.06 -2.26
C ARG A 272 -8.33 -16.24 -2.81
N GLU A 273 -8.05 -15.71 -4.00
CA GLU A 273 -6.74 -15.78 -4.63
C GLU A 273 -5.69 -15.00 -3.81
N PHE A 274 -6.04 -13.83 -3.28
CA PHE A 274 -5.17 -13.09 -2.35
C PHE A 274 -4.93 -13.85 -1.03
N GLN A 275 -5.95 -14.49 -0.46
CA GLN A 275 -5.80 -15.34 0.72
C GLN A 275 -4.92 -16.58 0.46
N MET A 276 -4.98 -17.13 -0.76
CA MET A 276 -4.08 -18.21 -1.19
C MET A 276 -2.63 -17.72 -1.30
N PHE A 277 -2.41 -16.51 -1.83
CA PHE A 277 -1.10 -15.86 -1.82
C PHE A 277 -0.57 -15.73 -0.39
N GLU A 278 -1.33 -15.15 0.54
CA GLU A 278 -0.88 -14.94 1.93
C GLU A 278 -0.48 -16.26 2.60
N ARG A 279 -1.28 -17.32 2.40
CA ARG A 279 -0.98 -18.64 2.95
C ARG A 279 0.33 -19.22 2.39
N THR A 280 0.48 -19.21 1.07
CA THR A 280 1.68 -19.74 0.40
C THR A 280 2.92 -18.90 0.77
N PHE A 281 2.76 -17.58 0.86
CA PHE A 281 3.80 -16.65 1.31
C PHE A 281 4.29 -17.00 2.72
N GLU A 282 3.36 -17.18 3.67
CA GLU A 282 3.70 -17.55 5.04
C GLU A 282 4.38 -18.93 5.15
N GLU A 283 3.88 -19.93 4.42
CA GLU A 283 4.45 -21.28 4.41
C GLU A 283 5.90 -21.27 3.90
N VAL A 284 6.17 -20.52 2.83
CA VAL A 284 7.50 -20.38 2.24
C VAL A 284 8.45 -19.64 3.19
N ARG A 285 7.99 -18.54 3.79
CA ARG A 285 8.78 -17.79 4.78
C ARG A 285 9.16 -18.66 5.98
N LYS A 286 8.18 -19.39 6.53
CA LYS A 286 8.40 -20.32 7.67
C LYS A 286 9.37 -21.44 7.30
N ALA A 287 9.24 -22.02 6.10
CA ALA A 287 10.16 -23.06 5.63
C ALA A 287 11.60 -22.54 5.52
N HIS A 288 11.79 -21.31 5.01
CA HIS A 288 13.12 -20.71 4.88
C HIS A 288 13.79 -20.47 6.25
N SER A 289 13.04 -19.90 7.21
CA SER A 289 13.52 -19.68 8.59
C SER A 289 13.94 -20.97 9.32
N LEU A 290 13.29 -22.09 9.02
CA LEU A 290 13.68 -23.40 9.55
C LEU A 290 14.94 -23.97 8.88
N THR A 291 15.18 -23.64 7.61
CA THR A 291 16.41 -24.07 6.91
C THR A 291 17.65 -23.25 7.28
N SER A 292 17.49 -21.97 7.63
CA SER A 292 18.60 -21.11 8.07
C SER A 292 19.04 -21.38 9.52
N SER A 293 18.23 -22.08 10.31
CA SER A 293 18.49 -22.42 11.72
C SER A 293 19.05 -23.83 11.95
N LEU A 294 19.35 -24.60 10.89
CA LEU A 294 19.97 -25.92 11.01
C LEU A 294 21.48 -25.87 10.73
N PRO A 295 22.35 -25.74 11.76
CA PRO A 295 23.74 -26.09 11.59
C PRO A 295 23.82 -27.62 11.41
N LEU A 296 24.18 -28.07 10.22
CA LEU A 296 24.72 -29.42 10.04
C LEU A 296 26.20 -29.38 10.42
N PHE A 297 26.59 -30.28 11.32
CA PHE A 297 27.90 -30.44 11.95
C PHE A 297 29.09 -30.39 10.98
#